data_AF-A0A0F9MNT6-F1
#
_entry.id   AF-A0A0F9MNT6-F1
#
_cell.length_a   1.000
_cell.length_b   1.000
_cell.length_c   1.000
_cell.angle_alpha   90.00
_cell.angle_beta   90.00
_cell.angle_gamma   90.00
#
_symmetry.space_group_name_H-M   'P 1'
#
loop_
_entity.id
_entity.type
_entity.pdbx_description
1 polymer ?
#
loop_
_entity_poly.entity_id
_entity_poly.type
_entity_poly.pdbx_seq_one_letter_code
_entity_poly.pdbx_strand_id
1 'polypeptide(L)'
;MIIGVHLVIEGELTQGGLIAAYLLSSRAMGPIGQSAAVLAQYHHAAIAMQSLNEIMEKEVERPPGKHWLSHPILKGDIEFKDVCFKYSDESHNALNGVSFKIKAGEKVAILGRNGSGKSTLEKLILGLYEPCSGAILMDNNDIHQIDPAELRHNIGYVP
;
A
#
# COMPACT_ATOMS: atom_id res chain seq x y z
N MET A 1 -51.43 17.01 -10.96
CA MET A 1 -52.21 17.15 -12.22
C MET A 1 -53.67 16.81 -12.03
N ILE A 2 -54.02 15.62 -11.52
CA ILE A 2 -55.43 15.21 -11.30
C ILE A 2 -56.19 16.22 -10.41
N ILE A 3 -55.62 16.59 -9.26
CA ILE A 3 -56.23 17.59 -8.35
C ILE A 3 -56.32 18.98 -9.00
N GLY A 4 -55.30 19.39 -9.76
CA GLY A 4 -55.26 20.71 -10.39
C GLY A 4 -56.26 20.88 -11.53
N VAL A 5 -56.57 19.81 -12.27
CA VAL A 5 -57.60 19.83 -13.33
C VAL A 5 -59.00 19.94 -12.72
N HIS A 6 -59.24 19.27 -11.58
CA HIS A 6 -60.52 19.34 -10.87
C HIS A 6 -60.83 20.77 -10.41
N LEU A 7 -59.86 21.48 -9.84
CA LEU A 7 -59.99 22.87 -9.40
C LEU A 7 -60.22 23.88 -10.55
N VAL A 8 -59.75 23.56 -11.77
CA VAL A 8 -60.04 24.39 -12.96
C VAL A 8 -61.50 24.21 -13.40
N ILE A 9 -62.03 22.99 -13.32
CA ILE A 9 -63.44 22.69 -13.68
C ILE A 9 -64.41 23.37 -12.69
N GLU A 10 -64.06 23.43 -11.41
CA GLU A 10 -64.85 24.11 -10.36
C GLU A 10 -64.73 25.64 -10.38
N GLY A 11 -63.87 26.20 -11.25
CA GLY A 11 -63.67 27.65 -11.41
C GLY A 11 -62.78 28.30 -10.34
N GLU A 12 -62.24 27.51 -9.40
CA GLU A 12 -61.35 28.00 -8.34
C GLU A 12 -59.91 28.24 -8.81
N LEU A 13 -59.51 27.66 -9.95
CA LEU A 13 -58.17 27.84 -10.53
C LEU A 13 -58.25 28.20 -12.02
N THR A 14 -57.45 29.18 -12.45
CA THR A 14 -57.32 29.50 -13.88
C THR A 14 -56.39 28.51 -14.59
N GLN A 15 -56.59 28.33 -15.89
CA GLN A 15 -55.70 27.50 -16.72
C GLN A 15 -54.24 27.96 -16.67
N GLY A 16 -53.99 29.27 -16.57
CA GLY A 16 -52.65 29.85 -16.36
C GLY A 16 -52.05 29.49 -14.99
N GLY A 17 -52.87 29.45 -13.93
CA GLY A 17 -52.46 29.01 -12.60
C GLY A 17 -51.99 27.56 -12.57
N LEU A 18 -52.66 26.67 -13.32
CA LEU A 18 -52.25 25.27 -13.44
C LEU A 18 -50.88 25.11 -14.14
N ILE A 19 -50.64 25.87 -15.22
CA ILE A 19 -49.35 25.87 -15.93
C ILE A 19 -48.24 26.42 -15.02
N ALA A 20 -48.51 27.51 -14.28
CA ALA A 20 -47.56 28.08 -13.33
C ALA A 20 -47.20 27.09 -12.21
N ALA A 21 -48.20 26.41 -11.63
CA ALA A 21 -47.98 25.39 -10.60
C ALA A 21 -47.14 24.21 -11.12
N TYR A 22 -47.37 23.78 -12.37
CA TYR A 22 -46.58 22.71 -13.00
C TYR A 22 -45.12 23.12 -13.22
N LEU A 23 -44.87 24.33 -13.76
CA LEU A 23 -43.52 24.85 -13.98
C LEU A 23 -42.74 25.09 -12.69
N LEU A 24 -43.42 25.49 -11.61
CA LEU A 24 -42.80 25.65 -10.29
C LEU A 24 -42.48 24.29 -9.65
N SER A 25 -43.39 23.31 -9.77
CA SER A 25 -43.17 21.96 -9.25
C SER A 25 -41.98 21.26 -9.90
N SER A 26 -41.83 21.39 -11.23
CA SER A 26 -40.69 20.79 -11.94
C SER A 26 -39.35 21.43 -11.55
N ARG A 27 -39.32 22.75 -11.37
CA ARG A 27 -38.14 23.46 -10.84
C ARG A 27 -37.80 23.07 -9.41
N ALA A 28 -38.81 22.84 -8.57
CA ALA A 28 -38.61 22.45 -7.18
C ALA A 28 -38.02 21.03 -7.03
N MET A 29 -38.27 20.13 -8.00
CA MET A 29 -37.70 18.78 -7.97
C MET A 29 -36.23 18.70 -8.42
N GLY A 30 -35.74 19.67 -9.21
CA GLY A 30 -34.36 19.69 -9.70
C GLY A 30 -33.28 19.64 -8.59
N PRO A 31 -33.36 20.50 -7.56
CA PRO A 31 -32.42 20.50 -6.44
C PRO A 31 -32.40 19.19 -5.63
N ILE A 32 -33.50 18.44 -5.59
CA ILE A 32 -33.58 17.17 -4.83
C ILE A 32 -32.61 16.14 -5.43
N GLY A 33 -32.56 16.03 -6.76
CA GLY A 33 -31.63 15.15 -7.45
C GLY A 33 -30.16 15.58 -7.28
N GLN A 34 -29.91 16.90 -7.25
CA GLN A 34 -28.57 17.44 -7.03
C GLN A 34 -28.05 17.14 -5.61
N SER A 35 -28.90 17.25 -4.59
CA SER A 35 -28.53 16.90 -3.20
C SER A 35 -28.12 15.44 -3.06
N ALA A 36 -28.84 14.51 -3.71
CA ALA A 36 -28.46 13.10 -3.71
C ALA A 36 -27.10 12.88 -4.39
N ALA A 37 -26.84 13.58 -5.50
CA ALA A 37 -25.57 13.51 -6.20
C ALA A 37 -24.40 14.06 -5.37
N VAL A 38 -24.60 15.17 -4.64
CA VAL A 38 -23.58 15.74 -3.75
C VAL A 38 -23.30 14.80 -2.58
N LEU A 39 -24.32 14.17 -2.00
CA LEU A 39 -24.13 13.18 -0.94
C LEU A 39 -23.32 11.97 -1.42
N ALA A 40 -23.61 11.47 -2.61
CA ALA A 40 -22.83 10.39 -3.23
C ALA A 40 -21.36 10.82 -3.46
N GLN A 41 -21.13 12.03 -3.98
CA GLN A 41 -19.78 12.57 -4.17
C GLN A 41 -19.02 12.71 -2.85
N TYR A 42 -19.69 13.14 -1.77
CA TYR A 42 -19.10 13.23 -0.44
C TYR A 42 -18.65 11.85 0.06
N HIS A 43 -19.49 10.82 -0.06
CA HIS A 43 -19.11 9.46 0.33
C HIS A 43 -17.89 8.96 -0.46
N HIS A 44 -17.84 9.21 -1.77
CA HIS A 44 -16.68 8.86 -2.59
C HIS A 44 -15.41 9.57 -2.14
N ALA A 45 -15.48 10.88 -1.85
CA ALA A 45 -14.35 11.66 -1.37
C ALA A 45 -13.86 11.18 0.01
N ALA A 46 -14.79 10.83 0.92
CA ALA A 46 -14.46 10.32 2.24
C ALA A 46 -13.73 8.96 2.18
N ILE A 47 -14.18 8.04 1.32
CA ILE A 47 -13.52 6.74 1.11
C ILE A 47 -12.12 6.94 0.51
N ALA A 48 -11.99 7.79 -0.50
CA ALA A 48 -10.70 8.08 -1.12
C ALA A 48 -9.71 8.68 -0.10
N MET A 49 -10.18 9.57 0.76
CA MET A 49 -9.38 10.14 1.84
C MET A 49 -8.93 9.07 2.85
N GLN A 50 -9.81 8.14 3.21
CA GLN A 50 -9.44 7.04 4.09
C GLN A 50 -8.33 6.18 3.48
N SER A 51 -8.47 5.78 2.21
CA SER A 51 -7.42 4.99 1.53
C SER A 51 -6.10 5.74 1.38
N LEU A 52 -6.15 7.06 1.17
CA LEU A 52 -4.94 7.90 1.15
C LEU A 52 -4.26 7.92 2.53
N ASN A 53 -5.02 8.11 3.60
CA ASN A 53 -4.48 8.09 4.96
C ASN A 53 -3.87 6.72 5.29
N GLU A 54 -4.52 5.62 4.92
CA GLU A 54 -3.98 4.26 5.12
C GLU A 54 -2.64 4.03 4.40
N ILE A 55 -2.41 4.66 3.24
CA ILE A 55 -1.12 4.59 2.54
C ILE A 55 -0.08 5.49 3.21
N MET A 56 -0.49 6.71 3.59
CA MET A 56 0.38 7.70 4.21
C MET A 56 0.86 7.31 5.62
N GLU A 57 0.09 6.48 6.34
CA GLU A 57 0.42 5.97 7.67
C GLU A 57 1.38 4.77 7.65
N LYS A 58 1.67 4.19 6.49
CA LYS A 58 2.61 3.06 6.40
C LYS A 58 4.03 3.48 6.79
N GLU A 59 4.74 2.57 7.44
CA GLU A 59 6.14 2.76 7.78
C GLU A 59 6.98 3.01 6.52
N VAL A 60 7.81 4.05 6.59
CA VAL A 60 8.76 4.39 5.54
C VAL A 60 10.08 3.67 5.76
N GLU A 61 10.68 3.18 4.68
CA GLU A 61 11.95 2.47 4.70
C GLU A 61 13.12 3.34 5.18
N ARG A 62 13.03 4.66 4.97
CA ARG A 62 13.99 5.66 5.42
C ARG A 62 13.34 6.63 6.41
N PRO A 63 13.23 6.26 7.70
CA PRO A 63 12.66 7.14 8.69
C PRO A 63 13.53 8.40 8.86
N PRO A 64 12.93 9.59 8.99
CA PRO A 64 13.67 10.82 9.23
C PRO A 64 14.46 10.72 10.54
N GLY A 65 15.74 11.11 10.51
CA GLY A 65 16.62 11.11 11.69
C GLY A 65 17.44 9.84 11.92
N LYS A 66 17.18 8.75 11.17
CA LYS A 66 18.09 7.59 11.17
C LYS A 66 19.36 7.93 10.40
N HIS A 67 20.51 7.75 11.06
CA HIS A 67 21.81 7.88 10.42
C HIS A 67 22.19 6.55 9.80
N TRP A 68 22.46 6.57 8.50
CA TRP A 68 22.86 5.40 7.74
C TRP A 68 24.36 5.39 7.55
N LEU A 69 24.96 4.20 7.58
CA LEU A 69 26.32 4.00 7.12
C LEU A 69 26.32 4.14 5.60
N SER A 70 27.01 5.16 5.09
CA SER A 70 27.28 5.27 3.66
C SER A 70 28.45 4.34 3.33
N HIS A 71 28.18 3.37 2.47
CA HIS A 71 29.16 2.41 1.94
C HIS A 71 28.99 2.36 0.41
N PRO A 72 29.57 3.32 -0.32
CA PRO A 72 29.25 3.53 -1.73
C PRO A 72 29.62 2.34 -2.63
N ILE A 73 30.59 1.52 -2.22
CA ILE A 73 31.04 0.34 -2.95
C ILE A 73 31.11 -0.84 -1.98
N LEU A 74 30.29 -1.87 -2.24
CA LEU A 74 30.35 -3.12 -1.49
C LEU A 74 31.29 -4.11 -2.18
N LYS A 75 32.10 -4.83 -1.40
CA LYS A 75 33.00 -5.89 -1.89
C LYS A 75 32.25 -7.19 -2.17
N GLY A 76 31.16 -7.44 -1.44
CA GLY A 76 30.30 -8.60 -1.63
C GLY A 76 30.54 -9.74 -0.63
N ASP A 77 31.16 -9.46 0.53
CA ASP A 77 31.18 -10.43 1.63
C ASP A 77 29.80 -10.47 2.30
N ILE A 78 29.17 -11.65 2.36
CA ILE A 78 27.84 -11.84 2.96
C ILE A 78 27.95 -12.85 4.11
N GLU A 79 27.40 -12.53 5.27
CA GLU A 79 27.40 -13.44 6.44
C GLU A 79 26.03 -13.49 7.10
N PHE A 80 25.48 -14.70 7.21
CA PHE A 80 24.27 -15.00 7.98
C PHE A 80 24.69 -15.57 9.33
N LYS A 81 24.12 -15.02 10.41
CA LYS A 81 24.37 -15.44 11.80
C LYS A 81 23.06 -15.79 12.50
N ASP A 82 22.80 -17.08 12.64
CA ASP A 82 21.64 -17.69 13.30
C ASP A 82 20.31 -17.05 12.89
N VAL A 83 20.16 -16.83 11.59
CA VAL A 83 19.02 -16.11 11.04
C VAL A 83 17.77 -16.97 11.07
N CYS A 84 16.74 -16.46 11.75
CA CYS A 84 15.38 -16.97 11.69
C CYS A 84 14.48 -15.94 11.03
N PHE A 85 13.59 -16.39 10.15
CA PHE A 85 12.64 -15.50 9.50
C PHE A 85 11.30 -16.19 9.26
N LYS A 86 10.22 -15.40 9.39
CA LYS A 86 8.84 -15.82 9.19
C LYS A 86 8.08 -14.68 8.48
N TYR A 87 7.31 -15.02 7.45
CA TYR A 87 6.38 -14.07 6.85
C TYR A 87 5.21 -13.79 7.81
N SER A 88 4.66 -12.57 7.77
CA SER A 88 3.62 -12.07 8.70
C SER A 88 2.42 -13.01 8.83
N ASP A 89 2.00 -13.60 7.71
CA ASP A 89 0.79 -14.41 7.59
C ASP A 89 1.04 -15.92 7.71
N GLU A 90 2.28 -16.35 7.92
CA GLU A 90 2.64 -17.77 7.98
C GLU A 90 2.87 -18.24 9.42
N SER A 91 2.47 -19.48 9.71
CA SER A 91 2.71 -20.14 11.01
C SER A 91 4.12 -20.71 11.13
N HIS A 92 4.77 -21.01 10.02
CA HIS A 92 6.05 -21.70 9.98
C HIS A 92 7.19 -20.78 9.57
N ASN A 93 8.35 -20.95 10.21
CA ASN A 93 9.55 -20.20 9.87
C ASN A 93 10.03 -20.63 8.47
N ALA A 94 10.22 -19.65 7.58
CA ALA A 94 10.80 -19.87 6.26
C ALA A 94 12.32 -20.14 6.35
N LEU A 95 12.99 -19.56 7.35
CA LEU A 95 14.38 -19.83 7.72
C LEU A 95 14.47 -20.03 9.23
N ASN A 96 15.27 -21.00 9.68
CA ASN A 96 15.38 -21.34 11.10
C ASN A 96 16.85 -21.61 11.46
N GLY A 97 17.50 -20.65 12.12
CA GLY A 97 18.89 -20.77 12.59
C GLY A 97 19.90 -20.89 11.45
N VAL A 98 19.73 -20.14 10.36
CA VAL A 98 20.60 -20.23 9.18
C VAL A 98 21.89 -19.45 9.43
N SER A 99 23.03 -20.14 9.32
CA SER A 99 24.37 -19.60 9.53
C SER A 99 25.31 -20.02 8.41
N PHE A 100 25.86 -19.05 7.66
CA PHE A 100 26.88 -19.28 6.63
C PHE A 100 27.60 -17.98 6.28
N LYS A 101 28.74 -18.10 5.59
CA LYS A 101 29.49 -16.95 5.06
C LYS A 101 29.86 -17.19 3.60
N ILE A 102 29.60 -16.20 2.76
CA ILE A 102 29.99 -16.14 1.35
C ILE A 102 31.06 -15.06 1.24
N LYS A 103 32.21 -15.42 0.68
CA LYS A 103 33.30 -14.47 0.49
C LYS A 103 33.10 -13.62 -0.76
N ALA A 104 33.62 -12.41 -0.75
CA ALA A 104 33.67 -11.55 -1.94
C ALA A 104 34.29 -12.31 -3.14
N GLY A 105 33.56 -12.31 -4.26
CA GLY A 105 33.96 -13.00 -5.50
C GLY A 105 33.66 -14.51 -5.54
N GLU A 106 33.14 -15.08 -4.46
CA GLU A 106 32.72 -16.49 -4.42
C GLU A 106 31.43 -16.70 -5.24
N LYS A 107 31.35 -17.84 -5.93
CA LYS A 107 30.16 -18.24 -6.70
C LYS A 107 29.48 -19.38 -5.99
N VAL A 108 28.33 -19.11 -5.37
CA VAL A 108 27.58 -20.06 -4.55
C VAL A 108 26.28 -20.42 -5.25
N ALA A 109 25.96 -21.72 -5.28
CA ALA A 109 24.66 -22.21 -5.72
C ALA A 109 23.82 -22.63 -4.51
N ILE A 110 22.64 -22.02 -4.34
CA ILE A 110 21.68 -22.37 -3.29
C ILE A 110 20.67 -23.35 -3.86
N LEU A 111 20.74 -24.60 -3.43
CA LEU A 111 19.89 -25.69 -3.92
C LEU A 111 18.92 -26.15 -2.83
N GLY A 112 17.71 -26.54 -3.24
CA GLY A 112 16.69 -27.03 -2.32
C GLY A 112 15.34 -27.21 -2.99
N ARG A 113 14.42 -27.92 -2.34
CA ARG A 113 13.05 -28.14 -2.84
C ARG A 113 12.26 -26.83 -2.91
N ASN A 114 11.16 -26.80 -3.65
CA ASN A 114 10.23 -25.66 -3.60
C ASN A 114 9.74 -25.46 -2.16
N GLY A 115 9.70 -24.20 -1.71
CA GLY A 115 9.37 -23.85 -0.32
C GLY A 115 10.53 -23.95 0.69
N SER A 116 11.76 -24.29 0.27
CA SER A 116 12.90 -24.41 1.20
C SER A 116 13.51 -23.08 1.68
N GLY A 117 12.87 -21.93 1.41
CA GLY A 117 13.38 -20.62 1.84
C GLY A 117 14.44 -19.95 0.94
N LYS A 118 14.73 -20.47 -0.26
CA LYS A 118 15.74 -19.89 -1.18
C LYS A 118 15.45 -18.44 -1.58
N SER A 119 14.26 -18.19 -2.11
CA SER A 119 13.84 -16.82 -2.47
C SER A 119 13.74 -15.92 -1.24
N THR A 120 13.49 -16.50 -0.06
CA THR A 120 13.50 -15.75 1.20
C THR A 120 14.92 -15.32 1.59
N LEU A 121 15.93 -16.19 1.40
CA LEU A 121 17.34 -15.82 1.57
C LEU A 121 17.74 -14.66 0.66
N GLU A 122 17.38 -14.74 -0.63
CA GLU A 122 17.67 -13.66 -1.60
C GLU A 122 17.03 -12.34 -1.19
N LYS A 123 15.75 -12.36 -0.79
CA LYS A 123 15.02 -11.16 -0.35
C LYS A 123 15.61 -10.56 0.94
N LEU A 124 16.12 -11.39 1.84
CA LEU A 124 16.81 -10.93 3.05
C LEU A 124 18.17 -10.29 2.72
N ILE A 125 18.92 -10.84 1.76
CA ILE A 125 20.18 -10.23 1.27
C ILE A 125 19.93 -8.84 0.67
N LEU A 126 18.80 -8.67 -0.04
CA LEU A 126 18.38 -7.39 -0.61
C LEU A 126 17.85 -6.39 0.44
N GLY A 127 17.78 -6.77 1.72
CA GLY A 127 17.18 -5.97 2.78
C GLY A 127 15.70 -5.67 2.54
N LEU A 128 14.97 -6.52 1.79
CA LEU A 128 13.52 -6.35 1.56
C LEU A 128 12.69 -6.81 2.75
N TYR A 129 13.27 -7.66 3.59
CA TYR A 129 12.68 -8.12 4.84
C TYR A 129 13.75 -8.05 5.93
N GLU A 130 13.29 -7.95 7.18
CA GLU A 130 14.16 -8.04 8.35
C GLU A 130 14.01 -9.43 9.00
N PRO A 131 15.11 -10.06 9.42
CA PRO A 131 15.06 -11.33 10.12
C PRO A 131 14.34 -11.16 11.48
N CYS A 132 13.59 -12.18 11.91
CA CYS A 132 12.96 -12.18 13.23
C CYS A 132 13.99 -12.31 14.35
N SER A 133 15.09 -13.01 14.08
CA SER A 133 16.26 -13.12 14.97
C SER A 133 17.52 -13.41 14.17
N GLY A 134 18.67 -13.16 14.78
CA GLY A 134 19.97 -13.29 14.11
C GLY A 134 20.37 -11.99 13.40
N ALA A 135 21.44 -12.06 12.61
CA ALA A 135 21.95 -10.90 11.88
C ALA A 135 22.45 -11.30 10.49
N ILE A 136 22.31 -10.36 9.55
CA ILE A 136 22.87 -10.47 8.21
C ILE A 136 23.88 -9.35 8.06
N LEU A 137 25.12 -9.70 7.72
CA LEU A 137 26.20 -8.75 7.54
C LEU A 137 26.61 -8.69 6.08
N MET A 138 26.84 -7.48 5.59
CA MET A 138 27.43 -7.18 4.31
C MET A 138 28.74 -6.43 4.56
N ASP A 139 29.86 -6.98 4.11
CA ASP A 139 31.22 -6.47 4.36
C ASP A 139 31.52 -6.21 5.86
N ASN A 140 31.00 -7.08 6.74
CA ASN A 140 31.06 -7.00 8.21
C ASN A 140 30.20 -5.90 8.85
N ASN A 141 29.39 -5.18 8.08
CA ASN A 141 28.39 -4.24 8.61
C ASN A 141 27.01 -4.88 8.58
N ASP A 142 26.18 -4.60 9.56
CA ASP A 142 24.79 -5.05 9.54
C ASP A 142 24.03 -4.39 8.39
N ILE A 143 23.31 -5.18 7.60
CA ILE A 143 22.55 -4.68 6.44
C ILE A 143 21.52 -3.61 6.84
N HIS A 144 20.99 -3.65 8.07
CA HIS A 144 19.99 -2.69 8.57
C HIS A 144 20.60 -1.33 8.93
N GLN A 145 21.93 -1.23 8.93
CA GLN A 145 22.67 0.02 9.16
C GLN A 145 23.14 0.66 7.85
N ILE A 146 23.20 -0.09 6.75
CA ILE A 146 23.55 0.41 5.42
C ILE A 146 22.32 1.08 4.81
N ASP A 147 22.53 2.19 4.09
CA ASP A 147 21.43 2.81 3.34
C ASP A 147 20.81 1.80 2.34
N PRO A 148 19.48 1.56 2.37
CA PRO A 148 18.85 0.55 1.52
C PRO A 148 19.02 0.76 0.01
N ALA A 149 19.13 2.00 -0.47
CA ALA A 149 19.38 2.25 -1.88
C ALA A 149 20.85 2.04 -2.25
N GLU A 150 21.80 2.39 -1.37
CA GLU A 150 23.20 2.06 -1.61
C GLU A 150 23.43 0.55 -1.62
N LEU A 151 22.80 -0.18 -0.68
CA LEU A 151 22.82 -1.65 -0.63
C LEU A 151 22.34 -2.25 -1.96
N ARG A 152 21.15 -1.85 -2.42
CA ARG A 152 20.55 -2.40 -3.64
C ARG A 152 21.19 -1.90 -4.92
N HIS A 153 21.81 -0.72 -4.91
CA HIS A 153 22.58 -0.24 -6.05
C HIS A 153 23.78 -1.15 -6.36
N ASN A 154 24.33 -1.78 -5.32
CA ASN A 154 25.47 -2.70 -5.43
C ASN A 154 25.06 -4.17 -5.67
N ILE A 155 23.77 -4.49 -5.72
CA ILE A 155 23.27 -5.87 -5.90
C ILE A 155 22.46 -5.97 -7.19
N GLY A 156 22.93 -6.82 -8.12
CA GLY A 156 22.13 -7.23 -9.28
C GLY A 156 21.20 -8.38 -8.90
N TYR A 157 19.89 -8.18 -9.02
CA TYR A 157 18.86 -9.20 -8.78
C TYR A 157 18.08 -9.49 -10.07
N VAL A 158 17.93 -10.77 -10.40
CA VAL A 158 17.14 -11.24 -11.54
C VAL A 158 16.10 -12.25 -10.99
N PRO A 159 14.80 -11.88 -10.98
CA PRO A 159 13.73 -12.74 -10.48
C PRO A 159 13.36 -13.88 -11.43
#